data_AF-A0A6J2T3G5-F1
#
_entry.id   AF-A0A6J2T3G5-F1
#
_cell.length_a   1.000
_cell.length_b   1.000
_cell.length_c   1.000
_cell.angle_alpha   90.00
_cell.angle_beta   90.00
_cell.angle_gamma   90.00
#
_symmetry.space_group_name_H-M   'P 1'
#
loop_
_entity.id
_entity.type
_entity.pdbx_description
1 polymer ?
#
loop_
_entity_poly.entity_id
_entity_poly.type
_entity_poly.pdbx_seq_one_letter_code
_entity_poly.pdbx_strand_id
1 'polypeptide(L)'
;MLKIVVSYNLSNKLFQSLLQSRSNSRNLSLTNVRHGVAKEDGAEPSVKVEKDSHITLIGINRPQQRNSIDGATAEKLSEVIRQFEADDTSPVGVLYGVGGSFSAGYDLKELETEALRGSLDFLLRREGSMGPTRRHLRKPIVCGISGFCIAGGLELALFCDLRVMEDTAVMGFFNRRMGVPLSDAGSVRLAAAVGYSKALEIIETGRRVYAKEALKIGLTNRIVATGTALGQAVNLAFSIAKFPMLALQHDRQALLDNCNAYNRPGFQAAVHNEIMNVSLAMVTEMQEGVKRFRSSEVKGAKADSWHIKEKSIPDWEKAEIAIEEMNKKQ
;
A
#
# COMPACT_ATOMS: atom_id res chain seq x y z
N MET A 1 -17.42 -64.47 -45.06
CA MET A 1 -16.46 -63.39 -44.76
C MET A 1 -15.94 -62.85 -46.09
N LEU A 2 -16.58 -61.80 -46.62
CA LEU A 2 -16.28 -61.24 -47.94
C LEU A 2 -15.55 -59.89 -47.76
N LYS A 3 -14.42 -59.73 -48.47
CA LYS A 3 -13.77 -58.45 -48.77
C LYS A 3 -14.53 -57.76 -49.91
N ILE A 4 -14.75 -56.44 -49.85
CA ILE A 4 -14.78 -55.56 -51.04
C ILE A 4 -14.15 -54.20 -50.67
N VAL A 5 -13.18 -53.80 -51.50
CA VAL A 5 -12.54 -52.48 -51.59
C VAL A 5 -13.36 -51.61 -52.55
N VAL A 6 -13.59 -50.34 -52.24
CA VAL A 6 -13.78 -49.29 -53.26
C VAL A 6 -13.10 -47.99 -52.80
N SER A 7 -12.30 -47.45 -53.72
CA SER A 7 -11.54 -46.20 -53.66
C SER A 7 -12.31 -45.08 -54.38
N TYR A 8 -12.08 -43.81 -54.03
CA TYR A 8 -11.86 -42.62 -54.88
C TYR A 8 -12.33 -41.27 -54.28
N ASN A 9 -11.34 -40.42 -53.96
CA ASN A 9 -11.16 -39.01 -54.35
C ASN A 9 -12.37 -38.08 -54.55
N LEU A 10 -12.51 -37.10 -53.64
CA LEU A 10 -12.85 -35.69 -53.95
C LEU A 10 -12.04 -34.78 -53.02
N SER A 11 -10.91 -34.26 -53.50
CA SER A 11 -10.74 -32.87 -53.96
C SER A 11 -10.52 -31.80 -52.85
N ASN A 12 -9.30 -31.78 -52.30
CA ASN A 12 -8.30 -30.69 -52.44
C ASN A 12 -8.78 -29.26 -52.84
N LYS A 13 -9.82 -28.72 -52.21
CA LYS A 13 -10.20 -27.28 -52.37
C LYS A 13 -10.43 -26.52 -51.06
N LEU A 14 -10.45 -27.19 -49.91
CA LEU A 14 -10.65 -26.54 -48.61
C LEU A 14 -9.37 -26.36 -47.78
N PHE A 15 -8.25 -26.98 -48.17
CA PHE A 15 -7.00 -26.92 -47.38
C PHE A 15 -5.97 -25.91 -47.91
N GLN A 16 -6.20 -25.28 -49.06
CA GLN A 16 -5.29 -24.26 -49.62
C GLN A 16 -5.73 -22.80 -49.38
N SER A 17 -6.96 -22.51 -48.94
CA SER A 17 -7.36 -21.12 -48.66
C SER A 17 -7.00 -20.63 -47.24
N LEU A 18 -6.57 -21.53 -46.35
CA LEU A 18 -6.19 -21.20 -44.96
C LEU A 18 -4.68 -21.01 -44.75
N LEU A 19 -3.86 -21.25 -45.77
CA LEU A 19 -2.39 -21.15 -45.70
C LEU A 19 -1.79 -20.00 -46.53
N GLN A 20 -2.62 -19.17 -47.18
CA GLN A 20 -2.16 -18.04 -48.01
C GLN A 20 -2.40 -16.63 -47.41
N SER A 21 -2.88 -16.49 -46.17
CA SER A 21 -3.09 -15.16 -45.55
C SER A 21 -2.16 -14.81 -44.39
N ARG A 22 -1.13 -15.62 -44.08
CA ARG A 22 -0.19 -15.33 -42.99
C ARG A 22 1.26 -15.45 -43.42
N SER A 23 1.67 -14.56 -44.30
CA SER A 23 3.08 -14.21 -44.52
C SER A 23 3.15 -12.78 -45.05
N ASN A 24 3.02 -11.83 -44.12
CA ASN A 24 3.61 -10.51 -44.30
C ASN A 24 4.23 -10.10 -42.97
N SER A 25 5.47 -10.56 -42.81
CA SER A 25 6.45 -10.00 -41.89
C SER A 25 6.51 -8.48 -42.07
N ARG A 26 5.95 -7.75 -41.11
CA ARG A 26 6.24 -6.33 -40.91
C ARG A 26 6.82 -6.18 -39.51
N ASN A 27 8.10 -5.82 -39.51
CA ASN A 27 8.84 -5.34 -38.35
C ASN A 27 7.97 -4.31 -37.61
N LEU A 28 7.73 -4.54 -36.31
CA LEU A 28 7.16 -3.55 -35.39
C LEU A 28 8.22 -2.48 -35.13
N SER A 29 8.34 -1.56 -36.08
CA SER A 29 9.03 -0.29 -35.92
C SER A 29 8.23 0.58 -34.96
N LEU A 30 8.83 0.93 -33.83
CA LEU A 30 8.38 1.97 -32.92
C LEU A 30 8.52 3.33 -33.61
N THR A 31 7.49 3.79 -34.30
CA THR A 31 7.43 5.15 -34.83
C THR A 31 6.06 5.78 -34.60
N ASN A 32 6.00 6.58 -33.53
CA ASN A 32 5.30 7.86 -33.36
C ASN A 32 4.04 8.10 -34.20
N VAL A 33 2.88 8.04 -33.55
CA VAL A 33 1.74 8.91 -33.90
C VAL A 33 1.68 10.03 -32.86
N ARG A 34 2.21 11.19 -33.24
CA ARG A 34 2.06 12.45 -32.51
C ARG A 34 0.62 12.94 -32.68
N HIS A 35 -0.13 13.09 -31.60
CA HIS A 35 -1.11 14.15 -31.47
C HIS A 35 -0.55 15.12 -30.44
N GLY A 36 -0.14 16.29 -30.93
CA GLY A 36 0.50 17.32 -30.14
C GLY A 36 -0.48 17.92 -29.15
N VAL A 37 -0.29 17.60 -27.87
CA VAL A 37 -0.57 18.53 -26.79
C VAL A 37 0.79 19.07 -26.35
N ALA A 38 0.88 20.39 -26.22
CA ALA A 38 2.11 21.10 -25.91
C ALA A 38 2.81 20.45 -24.70
N LYS A 39 4.11 20.19 -24.84
CA LYS A 39 4.98 19.89 -23.70
C LYS A 39 5.03 21.14 -22.85
N GLU A 40 4.27 21.16 -21.76
CA GLU A 40 4.68 21.92 -20.59
C GLU A 40 6.00 21.32 -20.09
N ASP A 41 6.95 22.18 -19.73
CA ASP A 41 8.19 21.81 -19.03
C ASP A 41 7.89 21.32 -17.60
N GLY A 42 7.07 20.28 -17.48
CA GLY A 42 6.40 19.87 -16.25
C GLY A 42 7.05 18.65 -15.61
N ALA A 43 7.39 18.77 -14.33
CA ALA A 43 7.73 17.63 -13.48
C ALA A 43 6.65 16.54 -13.58
N GLU A 44 7.05 15.27 -13.57
CA GLU A 44 6.07 14.16 -13.59
C GLU A 44 5.04 14.28 -12.46
N PRO A 45 3.77 13.91 -12.69
CA PRO A 45 2.74 14.00 -11.67
C PRO A 45 3.06 13.12 -10.46
N SER A 46 2.71 13.58 -9.26
CA SER A 46 2.93 12.84 -8.01
C SER A 46 2.03 11.62 -7.85
N VAL A 47 0.96 11.53 -8.62
CA VAL A 47 0.06 10.36 -8.72
C VAL A 47 -0.15 10.04 -10.20
N LYS A 48 0.16 8.81 -10.60
CA LYS A 48 -0.12 8.26 -11.93
C LYS A 48 -1.43 7.49 -11.92
N VAL A 49 -2.23 7.65 -12.97
CA VAL A 49 -3.47 6.90 -13.15
C VAL A 49 -3.44 6.27 -14.53
N GLU A 50 -3.61 4.95 -14.56
CA GLU A 50 -3.69 4.18 -15.79
C GLU A 50 -4.94 3.31 -15.75
N LYS A 51 -5.59 3.12 -16.89
CA LYS A 51 -6.70 2.18 -17.03
C LYS A 51 -6.22 0.97 -17.81
N ASP A 52 -6.47 -0.20 -17.27
CA ASP A 52 -6.25 -1.46 -17.96
C ASP A 52 -7.56 -2.23 -18.00
N SER A 53 -8.22 -2.21 -19.17
CA SER A 53 -9.57 -2.77 -19.34
C SER A 53 -10.57 -2.23 -18.31
N HIS A 54 -10.93 -3.05 -17.31
CA HIS A 54 -11.92 -2.77 -16.28
C HIS A 54 -11.30 -2.61 -14.88
N ILE A 55 -10.01 -2.30 -14.81
CA ILE A 55 -9.33 -1.93 -13.57
C ILE A 55 -8.63 -0.57 -13.70
N THR A 56 -8.55 0.15 -12.57
CA THR A 56 -7.84 1.44 -12.48
C THR A 56 -6.57 1.25 -11.65
N LEU A 57 -5.41 1.51 -12.25
CA LEU A 57 -4.12 1.53 -11.57
C LEU A 57 -3.85 2.93 -11.04
N ILE A 58 -3.52 3.02 -9.76
CA ILE A 58 -3.27 4.26 -9.03
C ILE A 58 -1.86 4.15 -8.44
N GLY A 59 -0.90 4.86 -9.03
CA GLY A 59 0.51 4.81 -8.65
C GLY A 59 0.93 6.07 -7.89
N ILE A 60 1.48 5.92 -6.68
CA ILE A 60 2.16 7.01 -5.98
C ILE A 60 3.54 7.20 -6.64
N ASN A 61 3.81 8.38 -7.18
CA ASN A 61 4.97 8.66 -8.04
C ASN A 61 5.85 9.76 -7.47
N ARG A 62 6.49 9.47 -6.33
CA ARG A 62 7.55 10.28 -5.72
C ARG A 62 8.73 9.38 -5.31
N PRO A 63 9.30 8.57 -6.22
CA PRO A 63 10.30 7.56 -5.89
C PRO A 63 11.55 8.15 -5.21
N GLN A 64 11.93 9.37 -5.57
CA GLN A 64 13.03 10.12 -4.97
C GLN A 64 12.85 10.42 -3.47
N GLN A 65 11.63 10.34 -2.96
CA GLN A 65 11.29 10.43 -1.54
C GLN A 65 10.62 9.15 -1.02
N ARG A 66 10.89 8.00 -1.66
CA ARG A 66 10.28 6.70 -1.33
C ARG A 66 8.75 6.77 -1.23
N ASN A 67 8.13 7.57 -2.09
CA ASN A 67 6.69 7.77 -2.14
C ASN A 67 6.10 8.32 -0.83
N SER A 68 6.82 9.22 -0.15
CA SER A 68 6.24 10.03 0.92
C SER A 68 5.09 10.88 0.39
N ILE A 69 4.03 11.04 1.18
CA ILE A 69 2.82 11.75 0.81
C ILE A 69 2.81 13.12 1.50
N ASP A 70 2.86 14.17 0.69
CA ASP A 70 2.61 15.55 1.12
C ASP A 70 1.15 15.93 0.87
N GLY A 71 0.74 17.13 1.32
CA GLY A 71 -0.63 17.62 1.18
C GLY A 71 -1.16 17.61 -0.25
N ALA A 72 -0.36 18.09 -1.21
CA ALA A 72 -0.75 18.09 -2.61
C ALA A 72 -0.95 16.66 -3.17
N THR A 73 -0.10 15.72 -2.76
CA THR A 73 -0.22 14.31 -3.15
C THR A 73 -1.42 13.65 -2.47
N ALA A 74 -1.70 13.96 -1.21
CA ALA A 74 -2.87 13.49 -0.47
C ALA A 74 -4.17 13.95 -1.15
N GLU A 75 -4.29 15.24 -1.49
CA GLU A 75 -5.42 15.80 -2.23
C GLU A 75 -5.58 15.15 -3.61
N LYS A 76 -4.47 14.91 -4.32
CA LYS A 76 -4.51 14.26 -5.62
C LYS A 76 -4.94 12.79 -5.52
N LEU A 77 -4.49 12.05 -4.51
CA LEU A 77 -4.95 10.68 -4.27
C LEU A 77 -6.45 10.65 -3.95
N SER A 78 -6.91 11.54 -3.08
CA SER A 78 -8.32 11.76 -2.76
C SER A 78 -9.18 12.05 -3.99
N GLU A 79 -8.67 12.87 -4.90
CA GLU A 79 -9.31 13.17 -6.17
C GLU A 79 -9.41 11.95 -7.08
N VAL A 80 -8.30 11.25 -7.28
CA VAL A 80 -8.24 10.06 -8.13
C VAL A 80 -9.17 8.96 -7.61
N ILE A 81 -9.22 8.75 -6.30
CA ILE A 81 -10.13 7.78 -5.69
C ILE A 81 -11.59 8.20 -5.87
N ARG A 82 -11.90 9.50 -5.88
CA ARG A 82 -13.26 10.01 -6.17
C ARG A 82 -13.67 9.70 -7.60
N GLN A 83 -12.76 9.92 -8.54
CA GLN A 83 -12.97 9.63 -9.95
C GLN A 83 -13.13 8.13 -10.18
N PHE A 84 -12.31 7.31 -9.51
CA PHE A 84 -12.43 5.86 -9.53
C PHE A 84 -13.80 5.39 -9.00
N GLU A 85 -14.26 5.90 -7.86
CA GLU A 85 -15.57 5.52 -7.29
C GLU A 85 -16.76 5.92 -8.19
N ALA A 86 -16.63 7.02 -8.94
CA ALA A 86 -17.65 7.49 -9.89
C ALA A 86 -17.64 6.75 -11.24
N ASP A 87 -16.58 5.99 -11.54
CA ASP A 87 -16.39 5.36 -12.85
C ASP A 87 -16.93 3.92 -12.91
N ASP A 88 -18.12 3.75 -13.49
CA ASP A 88 -18.76 2.43 -13.61
C ASP A 88 -18.06 1.48 -14.59
N THR A 89 -17.10 1.96 -15.39
CA THR A 89 -16.31 1.10 -16.28
C THR A 89 -15.18 0.36 -15.56
N SER A 90 -14.83 0.79 -14.34
CA SER A 90 -13.72 0.25 -13.56
C SER A 90 -14.20 -0.20 -12.17
N PRO A 91 -14.63 -1.46 -12.02
CA PRO A 91 -15.13 -1.99 -10.76
C PRO A 91 -14.07 -2.25 -9.68
N VAL A 92 -12.77 -2.32 -10.02
CA VAL A 92 -11.69 -2.67 -9.08
C VAL A 92 -10.47 -1.77 -9.27
N GLY A 93 -9.92 -1.27 -8.16
CA GLY A 93 -8.73 -0.43 -8.16
C GLY A 93 -7.47 -1.20 -7.78
N VAL A 94 -6.31 -0.76 -8.26
CA VAL A 94 -4.99 -1.22 -7.80
C VAL A 94 -4.17 -0.03 -7.31
N LEU A 95 -3.82 -0.02 -6.03
CA LEU A 95 -2.96 1.02 -5.45
C LEU A 95 -1.52 0.51 -5.30
N TYR A 96 -0.53 1.26 -5.79
CA TYR A 96 0.87 0.85 -5.70
C TYR A 96 1.82 2.06 -5.61
N GLY A 97 3.08 1.81 -5.29
CA GLY A 97 4.13 2.83 -5.33
C GLY A 97 5.10 2.61 -6.49
N VAL A 98 5.42 3.69 -7.22
CA VAL A 98 6.39 3.68 -8.31
C VAL A 98 7.81 3.68 -7.74
N GLY A 99 8.73 2.91 -8.35
CA GLY A 99 10.16 3.00 -8.05
C GLY A 99 10.61 2.30 -6.75
N GLY A 100 9.98 1.16 -6.41
CA GLY A 100 10.54 0.20 -5.46
C GLY A 100 10.24 0.45 -3.97
N SER A 101 9.29 1.34 -3.66
CA SER A 101 8.68 1.44 -2.32
C SER A 101 7.21 1.76 -2.47
N PHE A 102 6.35 1.19 -1.63
CA PHE A 102 4.94 1.54 -1.61
C PHE A 102 4.75 2.99 -1.14
N SER A 103 5.12 3.26 0.12
CA SER A 103 5.15 4.60 0.69
C SER A 103 5.90 4.61 2.01
N ALA A 104 6.73 5.65 2.19
CA ALA A 104 7.41 5.95 3.45
C ALA A 104 6.54 6.69 4.48
N GLY A 105 5.26 6.94 4.18
CA GLY A 105 4.35 7.69 5.04
C GLY A 105 4.35 9.18 4.74
N TYR A 106 4.01 10.00 5.74
CA TYR A 106 3.87 11.44 5.58
C TYR A 106 5.20 12.11 5.21
N ASP A 107 5.16 13.15 4.38
CA ASP A 107 6.36 13.89 3.97
C ASP A 107 7.00 14.62 5.14
N LEU A 108 8.23 14.21 5.51
CA LEU A 108 8.91 14.72 6.69
C LEU A 108 9.28 16.21 6.60
N LYS A 109 9.45 16.77 5.39
CA LYS A 109 9.74 18.21 5.23
C LYS A 109 8.50 19.04 5.51
N GLU A 110 7.35 18.57 5.05
CA GLU A 110 6.08 19.21 5.37
C GLU A 110 5.75 19.05 6.87
N LEU A 111 5.95 17.84 7.42
CA LEU A 111 5.74 17.59 8.85
C LEU A 111 6.57 18.53 9.73
N GLU A 112 7.83 18.76 9.38
CA GLU A 112 8.68 19.73 10.09
C GLU A 112 8.12 21.15 10.02
N THR A 113 7.68 21.56 8.83
CA THR A 113 7.11 22.90 8.61
C THR A 113 5.88 23.12 9.48
N GLU A 114 4.99 22.12 9.53
CA GLU A 114 3.79 22.16 10.36
C GLU A 114 4.13 22.08 11.86
N ALA A 115 5.06 21.21 12.23
CA ALA A 115 5.52 21.09 13.61
C ALA A 115 6.13 22.41 14.12
N LEU A 116 6.98 23.09 13.33
CA LEU A 116 7.56 24.39 13.69
C LEU A 116 6.50 25.50 13.85
N ARG A 117 5.40 25.42 13.11
CA ARG A 117 4.24 26.31 13.26
C ARG A 117 3.39 25.96 14.49
N GLY A 118 3.64 24.82 15.13
CA GLY A 118 2.75 24.26 16.15
C GLY A 118 1.39 23.86 15.59
N SER A 119 1.29 23.65 14.28
CA SER A 119 0.04 23.32 13.61
C SER A 119 -0.14 21.80 13.49
N LEU A 120 -1.38 21.36 13.67
CA LEU A 120 -1.85 20.01 13.42
C LEU A 120 -2.84 19.96 12.25
N ASP A 121 -2.89 21.01 11.42
CA ASP A 121 -3.88 21.14 10.34
C ASP A 121 -3.81 19.98 9.34
N PHE A 122 -2.62 19.41 9.13
CA PHE A 122 -2.45 18.23 8.29
C PHE A 122 -3.23 17.00 8.82
N LEU A 123 -3.43 16.89 10.13
CA LEU A 123 -4.28 15.85 10.75
C LEU A 123 -5.77 16.15 10.57
N LEU A 124 -6.16 17.40 10.33
CA LEU A 124 -7.55 17.82 10.20
C LEU A 124 -8.08 17.77 8.75
N ARG A 125 -7.25 17.35 7.79
CA ARG A 125 -7.66 17.16 6.39
C ARG A 125 -8.91 16.30 6.29
N ARG A 126 -9.92 16.79 5.55
CA ARG A 126 -11.25 16.17 5.47
C ARG A 126 -11.20 14.68 5.14
N GLU A 127 -10.34 14.28 4.22
CA GLU A 127 -10.29 12.90 3.75
C GLU A 127 -9.23 12.03 4.45
N GLY A 128 -8.36 12.63 5.26
CA GLY A 128 -7.22 11.96 5.87
C GLY A 128 -5.90 12.67 5.63
N SER A 129 -4.92 12.46 6.52
CA SER A 129 -3.59 13.08 6.37
C SER A 129 -2.83 12.48 5.19
N MET A 130 -3.07 11.19 4.93
CA MET A 130 -2.52 10.40 3.83
C MET A 130 -3.40 10.37 2.56
N GLY A 131 -4.44 11.21 2.46
CA GLY A 131 -5.32 11.31 1.30
C GLY A 131 -6.71 10.72 1.57
N PRO A 132 -7.11 9.58 0.97
CA PRO A 132 -8.50 9.09 0.98
C PRO A 132 -8.88 8.25 2.21
N THR A 133 -8.04 8.17 3.23
CA THR A 133 -8.08 7.16 4.31
C THR A 133 -9.32 7.23 5.20
N ARG A 134 -10.06 8.35 5.24
CA ARG A 134 -11.33 8.52 5.99
C ARG A 134 -12.56 8.19 5.16
N ARG A 135 -12.41 7.90 3.86
CA ARG A 135 -13.52 7.50 3.01
C ARG A 135 -13.95 6.07 3.29
N HIS A 136 -15.24 5.85 3.12
CA HIS A 136 -15.82 4.52 2.99
C HIS A 136 -16.01 4.23 1.50
N LEU A 137 -15.23 3.30 0.96
CA LEU A 137 -15.29 2.97 -0.47
C LEU A 137 -16.39 1.97 -0.75
N ARG A 138 -17.04 2.06 -1.91
CA ARG A 138 -17.94 1.04 -2.43
C ARG A 138 -17.19 -0.04 -3.20
N LYS A 139 -16.17 0.33 -3.98
CA LYS A 139 -15.42 -0.59 -4.84
C LYS A 139 -14.18 -1.13 -4.15
N PRO A 140 -13.80 -2.40 -4.42
CA PRO A 140 -12.61 -2.99 -3.84
C PRO A 140 -11.31 -2.38 -4.40
N ILE A 141 -10.29 -2.26 -3.55
CA ILE A 141 -8.93 -1.88 -3.95
C ILE A 141 -7.94 -2.95 -3.49
N VAL A 142 -7.13 -3.44 -4.42
CA VAL A 142 -5.98 -4.31 -4.15
C VAL A 142 -4.72 -3.45 -4.11
N CYS A 143 -3.87 -3.56 -3.09
CA CYS A 143 -2.59 -2.87 -3.07
C CYS A 143 -1.40 -3.79 -3.34
N GLY A 144 -0.51 -3.31 -4.21
CA GLY A 144 0.78 -3.94 -4.52
C GLY A 144 1.89 -3.25 -3.72
N ILE A 145 2.50 -3.99 -2.80
CA ILE A 145 3.48 -3.47 -1.84
C ILE A 145 4.88 -3.95 -2.20
N SER A 146 5.68 -3.02 -2.71
CA SER A 146 7.12 -3.16 -2.91
C SER A 146 7.89 -2.40 -1.84
N GLY A 147 9.09 -2.85 -1.47
CA GLY A 147 9.99 -2.14 -0.56
C GLY A 147 9.35 -1.66 0.75
N PHE A 148 9.36 -0.34 1.01
CA PHE A 148 8.83 0.21 2.27
C PHE A 148 7.33 0.54 2.20
N CYS A 149 6.57 0.06 3.19
CA CYS A 149 5.18 0.41 3.47
C CYS A 149 5.04 0.73 4.96
N ILE A 150 5.39 1.97 5.35
CA ILE A 150 5.63 2.32 6.75
C ILE A 150 4.84 3.56 7.19
N ALA A 151 4.61 3.68 8.50
CA ALA A 151 3.86 4.79 9.11
C ALA A 151 2.52 5.02 8.39
N GLY A 152 2.21 6.25 7.96
CA GLY A 152 0.99 6.54 7.20
C GLY A 152 0.87 5.75 5.89
N GLY A 153 1.97 5.25 5.32
CA GLY A 153 1.95 4.34 4.17
C GLY A 153 1.32 2.98 4.53
N LEU A 154 1.51 2.51 5.75
CA LEU A 154 0.81 1.32 6.26
C LEU A 154 -0.68 1.60 6.50
N GLU A 155 -1.03 2.80 7.01
CA GLU A 155 -2.45 3.20 7.16
C GLU A 155 -3.16 3.25 5.80
N LEU A 156 -2.48 3.74 4.76
CA LEU A 156 -2.99 3.72 3.40
C LEU A 156 -3.09 2.30 2.81
N ALA A 157 -2.18 1.39 3.14
CA ALA A 157 -2.28 -0.01 2.72
C ALA A 157 -3.39 -0.79 3.47
N LEU A 158 -3.65 -0.42 4.73
CA LEU A 158 -4.76 -0.95 5.55
C LEU A 158 -6.12 -0.41 5.09
N PHE A 159 -6.15 0.77 4.45
CA PHE A 159 -7.34 1.30 3.79
C PHE A 159 -7.77 0.44 2.59
N CYS A 160 -6.84 -0.24 1.91
CA CYS A 160 -7.15 -1.19 0.84
C CYS A 160 -7.69 -2.52 1.38
N ASP A 161 -8.49 -3.22 0.56
CA ASP A 161 -9.10 -4.50 0.94
C ASP A 161 -8.07 -5.63 1.01
N LEU A 162 -7.23 -5.73 -0.02
CA LEU A 162 -6.29 -6.83 -0.19
C LEU A 162 -4.87 -6.31 -0.40
N ARG A 163 -3.90 -7.01 0.19
CA ARG A 163 -2.47 -6.68 0.16
C ARG A 163 -1.68 -7.80 -0.52
N VAL A 164 -0.92 -7.46 -1.56
CA VAL A 164 0.05 -8.32 -2.22
C VAL A 164 1.44 -7.74 -1.97
N MET A 165 2.27 -8.45 -1.22
CA MET A 165 3.52 -7.92 -0.67
C MET A 165 4.73 -8.66 -1.24
N GLU A 166 5.78 -7.95 -1.61
CA GLU A 166 7.06 -8.57 -1.99
C GLU A 166 7.73 -9.20 -0.78
N ASP A 167 8.47 -10.29 -1.00
CA ASP A 167 9.20 -11.04 0.02
C ASP A 167 10.25 -10.20 0.78
N THR A 168 10.83 -9.19 0.11
CA THR A 168 11.79 -8.25 0.70
C THR A 168 11.15 -6.98 1.27
N ALA A 169 9.84 -6.79 1.09
CA ALA A 169 9.15 -5.60 1.58
C ALA A 169 9.06 -5.59 3.11
N VAL A 170 8.88 -4.39 3.68
CA VAL A 170 8.79 -4.18 5.13
C VAL A 170 7.61 -3.28 5.47
N MET A 171 6.88 -3.68 6.50
CA MET A 171 5.80 -2.90 7.11
C MET A 171 6.12 -2.49 8.55
N GLY A 172 5.46 -1.43 9.04
CA GLY A 172 5.46 -1.07 10.47
C GLY A 172 5.25 0.42 10.74
N PHE A 173 4.91 0.75 12.00
CA PHE A 173 4.70 2.12 12.47
C PHE A 173 6.00 2.75 12.99
N PHE A 174 6.89 3.12 12.08
CA PHE A 174 8.20 3.69 12.46
C PHE A 174 8.10 5.10 13.03
N ASN A 175 6.95 5.76 12.86
CA ASN A 175 6.59 7.03 13.46
C ASN A 175 6.72 7.04 15.00
N ARG A 176 6.70 5.87 15.66
CA ARG A 176 7.04 5.72 17.08
C ARG A 176 8.41 6.30 17.44
N ARG A 177 9.38 6.26 16.51
CA ARG A 177 10.73 6.84 16.72
C ARG A 177 10.75 8.36 16.63
N MET A 178 9.66 8.97 16.17
CA MET A 178 9.56 10.40 15.88
C MET A 178 8.61 11.12 16.83
N GLY A 179 7.93 10.41 17.75
CA GLY A 179 6.87 11.00 18.56
C GLY A 179 5.61 11.34 17.76
N VAL A 180 5.44 10.77 16.57
CA VAL A 180 4.30 11.06 15.69
C VAL A 180 3.21 9.99 15.90
N PRO A 181 1.98 10.38 16.31
CA PRO A 181 0.89 9.44 16.52
C PRO A 181 0.32 8.90 15.19
N LEU A 182 -0.51 7.87 15.28
CA LEU A 182 -1.36 7.39 14.18
C LEU A 182 -2.53 8.36 14.01
N SER A 183 -3.05 8.52 12.80
CA SER A 183 -4.06 9.56 12.52
C SER A 183 -5.02 9.25 11.36
N ASP A 184 -4.89 8.08 10.75
CA ASP A 184 -5.65 7.66 9.57
C ASP A 184 -6.30 6.27 9.77
N ALA A 185 -6.82 6.06 10.99
CA ALA A 185 -7.48 4.84 11.45
C ALA A 185 -6.56 3.62 11.52
N GLY A 186 -5.25 3.83 11.61
CA GLY A 186 -4.27 2.76 11.72
C GLY A 186 -4.51 1.88 12.94
N SER A 187 -4.89 2.44 14.09
CA SER A 187 -5.13 1.65 15.30
C SER A 187 -6.31 0.69 15.15
N VAL A 188 -7.35 1.13 14.44
CA VAL A 188 -8.59 0.41 14.23
C VAL A 188 -8.44 -0.68 13.18
N ARG A 189 -7.92 -0.31 12.00
CA ARG A 189 -7.79 -1.24 10.87
C ARG A 189 -6.74 -2.30 11.13
N LEU A 190 -5.65 -1.94 11.81
CA LEU A 190 -4.63 -2.92 12.19
C LEU A 190 -5.18 -3.96 13.17
N ALA A 191 -5.88 -3.52 14.22
CA ALA A 191 -6.48 -4.43 15.20
C ALA A 191 -7.49 -5.38 14.56
N ALA A 192 -8.26 -4.91 13.57
CA ALA A 192 -9.16 -5.77 12.80
C ALA A 192 -8.43 -6.76 11.88
N ALA A 193 -7.26 -6.39 11.34
CA ALA A 193 -6.49 -7.24 10.44
C ALA A 193 -5.69 -8.33 11.17
N VAL A 194 -4.99 -7.99 12.26
CA VAL A 194 -4.01 -8.88 12.92
C VAL A 194 -4.40 -9.28 14.35
N GLY A 195 -5.55 -8.80 14.83
CA GLY A 195 -5.98 -8.96 16.22
C GLY A 195 -5.31 -7.96 17.17
N TYR A 196 -5.97 -7.73 18.31
CA TYR A 196 -5.58 -6.71 19.29
C TYR A 196 -4.13 -6.84 19.80
N SER A 197 -3.71 -8.05 20.19
CA SER A 197 -2.38 -8.27 20.77
C SER A 197 -1.24 -7.98 19.79
N LYS A 198 -1.36 -8.42 18.52
CA LYS A 198 -0.32 -8.12 17.51
C LYS A 198 -0.37 -6.67 17.09
N ALA A 199 -1.57 -6.06 17.04
CA ALA A 199 -1.69 -4.64 16.76
C ALA A 199 -0.95 -3.78 17.79
N LEU A 200 -1.17 -4.05 19.10
CA LEU A 200 -0.42 -3.38 20.17
C LEU A 200 1.08 -3.57 20.03
N GLU A 201 1.55 -4.81 19.82
CA GLU A 201 2.99 -5.08 19.67
C GLU A 201 3.61 -4.26 18.54
N ILE A 202 2.97 -4.21 17.37
CA ILE A 202 3.48 -3.47 16.20
C ILE A 202 3.46 -1.96 16.47
N ILE A 203 2.39 -1.42 17.09
CA ILE A 203 2.22 0.01 17.39
C ILE A 203 3.16 0.48 18.51
N GLU A 204 3.33 -0.30 19.55
CA GLU A 204 4.14 0.04 20.72
C GLU A 204 5.62 -0.05 20.42
N THR A 205 6.06 -1.13 19.76
CA THR A 205 7.48 -1.33 19.45
C THR A 205 7.94 -0.54 18.22
N GLY A 206 7.03 -0.24 17.29
CA GLY A 206 7.38 0.34 15.99
C GLY A 206 8.36 -0.53 15.19
N ARG A 207 8.39 -1.85 15.46
CA ARG A 207 9.33 -2.78 14.81
C ARG A 207 8.98 -3.04 13.35
N ARG A 208 9.92 -3.68 12.65
CA ARG A 208 9.72 -4.17 11.28
C ARG A 208 8.87 -5.44 11.30
N VAL A 209 7.91 -5.51 10.39
CA VAL A 209 7.16 -6.72 10.07
C VAL A 209 7.56 -7.12 8.65
N TYR A 210 8.22 -8.28 8.54
CA TYR A 210 8.67 -8.83 7.26
C TYR A 210 7.59 -9.72 6.64
N ALA A 211 7.66 -9.91 5.31
CA ALA A 211 6.62 -10.56 4.52
C ALA A 211 6.10 -11.89 5.10
N LYS A 212 6.99 -12.80 5.53
CA LYS A 212 6.60 -14.11 6.11
C LYS A 212 5.73 -13.97 7.35
N GLU A 213 6.12 -13.05 8.24
CA GLU A 213 5.34 -12.76 9.43
C GLU A 213 4.04 -12.04 9.06
N ALA A 214 4.11 -11.03 8.18
CA ALA A 214 2.94 -10.29 7.72
C ALA A 214 1.85 -11.23 7.18
N LEU A 215 2.24 -12.28 6.45
CA LEU A 215 1.30 -13.29 5.96
C LEU A 215 0.74 -14.14 7.10
N LYS A 216 1.61 -14.60 8.01
CA LYS A 216 1.23 -15.44 9.16
C LYS A 216 0.20 -14.77 10.06
N ILE A 217 0.33 -13.45 10.28
CA ILE A 217 -0.56 -12.69 11.18
C ILE A 217 -1.76 -12.06 10.47
N GLY A 218 -1.92 -12.25 9.15
CA GLY A 218 -3.03 -11.68 8.38
C GLY A 218 -2.84 -10.22 7.94
N LEU A 219 -1.66 -9.64 8.13
CA LEU A 219 -1.33 -8.28 7.69
C LEU A 219 -1.21 -8.17 6.16
N THR A 220 -0.75 -9.22 5.47
CA THR A 220 -0.80 -9.32 4.00
C THR A 220 -1.53 -10.58 3.56
N ASN A 221 -2.18 -10.55 2.39
CA ASN A 221 -2.92 -11.69 1.86
C ASN A 221 -2.03 -12.61 1.02
N ARG A 222 -1.00 -12.07 0.37
CA ARG A 222 -0.07 -12.82 -0.50
C ARG A 222 1.36 -12.30 -0.36
N ILE A 223 2.32 -13.21 -0.47
CA ILE A 223 3.74 -12.91 -0.65
C ILE A 223 4.13 -13.28 -2.08
N VAL A 224 4.90 -12.42 -2.73
CA VAL A 224 5.39 -12.64 -4.10
C VAL A 224 6.88 -12.30 -4.20
N ALA A 225 7.53 -12.70 -5.30
CA ALA A 225 8.91 -12.34 -5.55
C ALA A 225 9.08 -10.81 -5.68
N THR A 226 10.21 -10.29 -5.20
CA THR A 226 10.60 -8.88 -5.39
C THR A 226 10.49 -8.45 -6.85
N GLY A 227 9.90 -7.28 -7.08
CA GLY A 227 9.62 -6.71 -8.39
C GLY A 227 8.30 -7.16 -9.03
N THR A 228 7.54 -8.06 -8.40
CA THR A 228 6.32 -8.64 -9.02
C THR A 228 5.00 -8.26 -8.33
N ALA A 229 5.02 -7.45 -7.26
CA ALA A 229 3.82 -7.12 -6.50
C ALA A 229 2.75 -6.40 -7.33
N LEU A 230 3.11 -5.44 -8.20
CA LEU A 230 2.15 -4.76 -9.06
C LEU A 230 1.45 -5.75 -10.00
N GLY A 231 2.21 -6.55 -10.75
CA GLY A 231 1.64 -7.52 -11.68
C GLY A 231 0.73 -8.54 -10.98
N GLN A 232 1.10 -8.99 -9.78
CA GLN A 232 0.28 -9.92 -9.01
C GLN A 232 -0.95 -9.27 -8.37
N ALA A 233 -0.87 -8.00 -7.98
CA ALA A 233 -2.03 -7.22 -7.55
C ALA A 233 -3.01 -6.99 -8.70
N VAL A 234 -2.51 -6.69 -9.91
CA VAL A 234 -3.28 -6.57 -11.15
C VAL A 234 -3.99 -7.88 -11.48
N ASN A 235 -3.29 -9.01 -11.45
CA ASN A 235 -3.90 -10.33 -11.68
C ASN A 235 -5.01 -10.65 -10.67
N LEU A 236 -4.83 -10.26 -9.41
CA LEU A 236 -5.84 -10.40 -8.37
C LEU A 236 -7.05 -9.49 -8.63
N ALA A 237 -6.82 -8.24 -9.02
CA ALA A 237 -7.89 -7.30 -9.37
C ALA A 237 -8.71 -7.79 -10.57
N PHE A 238 -8.06 -8.27 -11.64
CA PHE A 238 -8.73 -8.93 -12.76
C PHE A 238 -9.54 -10.15 -12.34
N SER A 239 -9.01 -10.94 -11.39
CA SER A 239 -9.71 -12.10 -10.86
C SER A 239 -10.96 -11.73 -10.07
N ILE A 240 -11.01 -10.54 -9.47
CA ILE A 240 -12.18 -10.01 -8.76
C ILE A 240 -13.19 -9.44 -9.76
N ALA A 241 -12.72 -8.66 -10.72
CA ALA A 241 -13.58 -7.90 -11.64
C ALA A 241 -14.40 -8.77 -12.60
N LYS A 242 -14.06 -10.06 -12.76
CA LYS A 242 -14.85 -11.02 -13.55
C LYS A 242 -16.18 -11.44 -12.88
N PHE A 243 -16.38 -11.13 -11.60
CA PHE A 243 -17.55 -11.57 -10.85
C PHE A 243 -18.67 -10.51 -10.86
N PRO A 244 -19.94 -10.90 -10.58
CA PRO A 244 -21.05 -9.96 -10.41
C PRO A 244 -20.79 -8.97 -9.27
N MET A 245 -20.50 -7.71 -9.62
CA MET A 245 -20.02 -6.71 -8.66
C MET A 245 -21.06 -6.28 -7.63
N LEU A 246 -22.35 -6.35 -7.94
CA LEU A 246 -23.40 -5.95 -6.99
C LEU A 246 -23.40 -6.87 -5.74
N ALA A 247 -23.38 -8.19 -5.95
CA ALA A 247 -23.32 -9.15 -4.84
C ALA A 247 -22.00 -9.02 -4.06
N LEU A 248 -20.87 -8.90 -4.78
CA LEU A 248 -19.56 -8.73 -4.14
C LEU A 248 -19.49 -7.46 -3.29
N GLN A 249 -19.97 -6.33 -3.80
CA GLN A 249 -19.98 -5.05 -3.07
C GLN A 249 -20.93 -5.10 -1.88
N HIS A 250 -22.07 -5.79 -2.00
CA HIS A 250 -23.00 -6.01 -0.90
C HIS A 250 -22.35 -6.82 0.23
N ASP A 251 -21.74 -7.97 -0.09
CA ASP A 251 -21.11 -8.84 0.91
C ASP A 251 -19.90 -8.17 1.56
N ARG A 252 -19.12 -7.43 0.77
CA ARG A 252 -18.05 -6.57 1.26
C ARG A 252 -18.58 -5.51 2.21
N GLN A 253 -19.64 -4.81 1.84
CA GLN A 253 -20.26 -3.79 2.68
C GLN A 253 -20.75 -4.40 3.99
N ALA A 254 -21.42 -5.56 3.94
CA ALA A 254 -21.86 -6.29 5.12
C ALA A 254 -20.69 -6.68 6.04
N LEU A 255 -19.55 -7.10 5.49
CA LEU A 255 -18.34 -7.36 6.28
C LEU A 255 -17.86 -6.10 6.98
N LEU A 256 -17.69 -4.99 6.25
CA LEU A 256 -17.24 -3.72 6.82
C LEU A 256 -18.22 -3.26 7.91
N ASP A 257 -19.52 -3.36 7.65
CA ASP A 257 -20.59 -2.98 8.57
C ASP A 257 -20.62 -3.82 9.85
N ASN A 258 -20.12 -5.06 9.82
CA ASN A 258 -20.09 -5.93 11.00
C ASN A 258 -18.71 -5.99 11.67
N CYS A 259 -17.65 -5.60 10.97
CA CYS A 259 -16.36 -5.37 11.58
C CYS A 259 -16.46 -4.15 12.50
N ASN A 260 -16.07 -4.33 13.77
CA ASN A 260 -15.93 -3.23 14.76
C ASN A 260 -15.05 -2.08 14.27
N ALA A 261 -14.32 -2.28 13.18
CA ALA A 261 -13.52 -1.28 12.51
C ALA A 261 -14.29 -0.21 11.74
N TYR A 262 -15.54 -0.41 11.28
CA TYR A 262 -16.21 0.59 10.43
C TYR A 262 -17.58 1.07 10.96
N ASN A 263 -18.36 0.24 11.69
CA ASN A 263 -19.78 0.53 11.94
C ASN A 263 -20.20 0.70 13.40
N ARG A 264 -19.33 0.41 14.37
CA ARG A 264 -19.55 1.01 15.70
C ARG A 264 -19.28 2.51 15.58
N PRO A 265 -19.90 3.38 16.43
CA PRO A 265 -19.47 4.78 16.54
C PRO A 265 -17.94 4.93 16.69
N GLY A 266 -17.25 3.85 17.05
CA GLY A 266 -15.80 3.66 17.08
C GLY A 266 -14.98 3.96 15.81
N PHE A 267 -15.41 3.88 14.54
CA PHE A 267 -14.46 4.26 13.45
C PHE A 267 -14.22 5.77 13.42
N GLN A 268 -15.29 6.55 13.24
CA GLN A 268 -15.19 8.00 13.26
C GLN A 268 -14.74 8.49 14.64
N ALA A 269 -15.25 7.90 15.73
CA ALA A 269 -14.78 8.26 17.07
C ALA A 269 -13.33 7.86 17.31
N ALA A 270 -12.82 6.75 16.77
CA ALA A 270 -11.41 6.38 16.94
C ALA A 270 -10.50 7.25 16.10
N VAL A 271 -10.84 7.55 14.84
CA VAL A 271 -10.09 8.53 14.03
C VAL A 271 -10.11 9.89 14.73
N HIS A 272 -11.27 10.31 15.24
CA HIS A 272 -11.39 11.52 16.03
C HIS A 272 -10.53 11.45 17.30
N ASN A 273 -10.52 10.35 18.04
CA ASN A 273 -9.70 10.16 19.23
C ASN A 273 -8.20 10.13 18.90
N GLU A 274 -7.80 9.53 17.78
CA GLU A 274 -6.42 9.54 17.27
C GLU A 274 -5.94 10.98 17.06
N ILE A 275 -6.82 11.87 16.56
CA ILE A 275 -6.49 13.27 16.25
C ILE A 275 -6.65 14.19 17.47
N MET A 276 -7.77 14.09 18.19
CA MET A 276 -8.12 15.04 19.26
C MET A 276 -7.35 14.79 20.57
N ASN A 277 -6.80 13.59 20.76
CA ASN A 277 -5.93 13.30 21.90
C ASN A 277 -4.46 13.63 21.63
N VAL A 278 -4.13 14.21 20.47
CA VAL A 278 -2.79 14.75 20.23
C VAL A 278 -2.59 15.98 21.12
N SER A 279 -1.74 15.84 22.13
CA SER A 279 -1.45 16.90 23.10
C SER A 279 -0.30 17.81 22.64
N LEU A 280 -0.20 19.01 23.23
CA LEU A 280 0.94 19.90 23.00
C LEU A 280 2.29 19.24 23.36
N ALA A 281 2.32 18.39 24.38
CA ALA A 281 3.51 17.63 24.74
C ALA A 281 3.96 16.67 23.61
N MET A 282 3.01 16.02 22.95
CA MET A 282 3.29 15.18 21.77
C MET A 282 3.79 16.01 20.58
N VAL A 283 3.28 17.23 20.39
CA VAL A 283 3.79 18.15 19.36
C VAL A 283 5.25 18.52 19.63
N THR A 284 5.61 18.81 20.88
CA THR A 284 7.00 19.06 21.27
C THR A 284 7.88 17.82 21.04
N GLU A 285 7.39 16.63 21.38
CA GLU A 285 8.10 15.37 21.11
C GLU A 285 8.31 15.14 19.61
N MET A 286 7.29 15.43 18.80
CA MET A 286 7.35 15.40 17.34
C MET A 286 8.41 16.34 16.79
N GLN A 287 8.46 17.60 17.26
CA GLN A 287 9.47 18.58 16.86
C GLN A 287 10.90 18.08 17.12
N GLU A 288 11.15 17.54 18.32
CA GLU A 288 12.47 17.01 18.68
C GLU A 288 12.81 15.74 17.88
N GLY A 289 11.82 14.86 17.65
CA GLY A 289 11.96 13.67 16.82
C GLY A 289 12.37 14.02 15.39
N VAL A 290 11.70 15.00 14.77
CA VAL A 290 12.00 15.52 13.44
C VAL A 290 13.41 16.11 13.38
N LYS A 291 13.79 16.93 14.36
CA LYS A 291 15.14 17.51 14.46
C LYS A 291 16.22 16.43 14.54
N ARG A 292 16.02 15.42 15.39
CA ARG A 292 16.93 14.27 15.54
C ARG A 292 17.07 13.46 14.26
N PHE A 293 15.97 13.25 13.53
CA PHE A 293 16.02 12.53 12.26
C PHE A 293 16.88 13.24 11.22
N ARG A 294 16.75 14.57 11.12
CA ARG A 294 17.52 15.37 10.15
C ARG A 294 19.01 15.38 10.45
N SER A 295 19.39 15.44 11.73
CA SER A 295 20.79 15.46 12.19
C SER A 295 21.45 14.09 12.19
N SER A 296 20.69 13.00 12.04
CA SER A 296 21.26 11.65 11.99
C SER A 296 22.08 11.42 10.71
N GLU A 297 23.31 10.91 10.88
CA GLU A 297 24.24 10.62 9.78
C GLU A 297 23.87 9.36 9.00
N VAL A 298 23.07 8.48 9.59
CA VAL A 298 22.78 7.16 9.04
C VAL A 298 21.49 7.20 8.20
N LYS A 299 21.59 7.79 7.01
CA LYS A 299 20.53 7.79 5.97
C LYS A 299 20.71 6.58 5.04
N GLY A 300 20.66 5.38 5.60
CA GLY A 300 20.95 4.14 4.88
C GLY A 300 19.83 3.68 3.92
N ALA A 301 20.20 2.83 2.97
CA ALA A 301 19.25 2.07 2.13
C ALA A 301 18.38 1.11 2.96
N LYS A 302 18.89 0.66 4.11
CA LYS A 302 18.18 -0.16 5.08
C LYS A 302 17.58 0.72 6.16
N ALA A 303 16.36 0.41 6.59
CA ALA A 303 15.74 1.07 7.74
C ALA A 303 16.45 0.74 9.06
N ASP A 304 17.53 -0.04 9.08
CA ASP A 304 18.22 -0.49 10.29
C ASP A 304 19.02 0.61 10.99
N SER A 305 19.24 1.74 10.31
CA SER A 305 20.04 2.86 10.79
C SER A 305 19.46 3.65 11.99
N TRP A 306 18.24 3.32 12.41
CA TRP A 306 17.46 4.04 13.41
C TRP A 306 17.44 3.31 14.76
N HIS A 307 18.59 2.87 15.26
CA HIS A 307 18.66 2.35 16.63
C HIS A 307 18.25 3.48 17.58
N ILE A 308 17.04 3.35 18.16
CA ILE A 308 16.72 4.02 19.41
C ILE A 308 17.87 3.62 20.34
N LYS A 309 18.59 4.58 20.94
CA LYS A 309 19.53 4.26 22.01
C LYS A 309 18.75 3.39 23.00
N GLU A 310 19.09 2.11 23.09
CA GLU A 310 18.48 1.24 24.08
C GLU A 310 18.58 1.97 25.42
N LYS A 311 17.46 2.09 26.13
CA LYS A 311 17.52 2.53 27.52
C LYS A 311 18.49 1.56 28.19
N SER A 312 19.48 2.09 28.92
CA SER A 312 20.44 1.21 29.58
C SER A 312 19.66 0.24 30.45
N ILE A 313 19.87 -1.06 30.22
CA ILE A 313 19.25 -2.11 31.02
C ILE A 313 19.61 -1.82 32.49
N PRO A 314 18.64 -1.68 33.41
CA PRO A 314 18.92 -1.55 34.83
C PRO A 314 19.80 -2.71 35.32
N ASP A 315 20.67 -2.46 36.29
CA ASP A 315 21.67 -3.46 36.70
C ASP A 315 21.06 -4.76 37.24
N TRP A 316 19.82 -4.70 37.76
CA TRP A 316 19.07 -5.88 38.19
C TRP A 316 18.66 -6.79 37.02
N GLU A 317 18.26 -6.21 35.88
CA GLU A 317 17.84 -6.96 34.69
C GLU A 317 19.06 -7.56 33.97
N LYS A 318 20.22 -6.89 34.03
CA LYS A 318 21.50 -7.49 33.59
C LYS A 318 21.87 -8.71 34.44
N ALA A 319 21.62 -8.67 35.75
CA ALA A 319 21.91 -9.78 36.65
C ALA A 319 21.00 -10.98 36.37
N GLU A 320 19.71 -10.75 36.09
CA GLU A 320 18.78 -11.82 35.70
C GLU A 320 19.17 -12.47 34.37
N ILE A 321 19.52 -11.69 33.35
CA ILE A 321 19.99 -12.20 32.06
C ILE A 321 21.25 -13.06 32.24
N ALA A 322 22.19 -12.63 33.08
CA ALA A 322 23.40 -13.40 33.37
C ALA A 322 23.09 -14.75 34.06
N ILE A 323 22.11 -14.78 34.96
CA ILE A 323 21.65 -16.02 35.62
C ILE A 323 21.00 -16.95 34.60
N GLU A 324 20.14 -16.44 33.72
CA GLU A 324 19.51 -17.25 32.67
C GLU A 324 20.53 -17.83 31.67
N GLU A 325 21.57 -17.06 31.31
CA GLU A 325 22.65 -17.52 30.44
C GLU A 325 23.54 -18.58 31.09
N MET A 326 23.76 -18.50 32.41
CA MET A 326 24.46 -19.54 33.17
C MET A 326 23.64 -20.84 33.22
N ASN A 327 22.31 -20.74 33.39
CA ASN A 327 21.43 -21.91 33.44
C ASN A 327 21.22 -22.58 32.08
N LYS A 328 21.36 -21.86 30.97
CA LYS A 328 21.32 -22.44 29.61
C LYS A 328 22.60 -23.17 29.21
N LYS A 329 23.69 -23.01 29.97
CA LYS A 329 25.01 -23.63 29.71
C LYS A 329 25.28 -24.86 30.59
N GLN A 330 24.35 -25.24 31.47
CA GLN A 330 24.33 -26.53 32.20
C GLN A 330 23.40 -27.51 31.50
#